data_AF-A0A094PSD7-F1
#
_entry.id   AF-A0A094PSD7-F1
#
_cell.length_a   1.000
_cell.length_b   1.000
_cell.length_c   1.000
_cell.angle_alpha   90.00
_cell.angle_beta   90.00
_cell.angle_gamma   90.00
#
_symmetry.space_group_name_H-M   'P 1'
#
loop_
_entity.id
_entity.type
_entity.pdbx_description
1 polymer ?
#
loop_
_entity_poly.entity_id
_entity_poly.type
_entity_poly.pdbx_seq_one_letter_code
_entity_poly.pdbx_strand_id
1 'polypeptide(L)'
;MAKPGKNTYLPDRFDDVPPADSRYVGTHRRERSSWSMFAPIGIGLGSVVVLVVAGLWFVDRSDDYLELDPSEVPVIEGEAPAGEAAPESVELEPEAADPNDPVLDPSQIDITGLSLTILNGTDKQGMAARAAERLTIVGWPEATATNAESTDVAQSTVAYLDEADRGIALGIAEILGIGADQVVQTGAYPGARVTVVLGADYVDTEST
;
A
#
# COMPACT_ATOMS: atom_id res chain seq x y z
N MET A 1 -20.82 77.29 20.88
CA MET A 1 -21.53 76.94 19.64
C MET A 1 -20.69 77.43 18.47
N ALA A 2 -19.93 76.51 17.84
CA ALA A 2 -19.04 76.87 16.73
C ALA A 2 -19.88 77.03 15.45
N LYS A 3 -19.70 78.15 14.74
CA LYS A 3 -20.28 78.35 13.41
C LYS A 3 -19.70 77.29 12.46
N PRO A 4 -20.52 76.61 11.64
CA PRO A 4 -19.99 75.73 10.61
C PRO A 4 -19.12 76.57 9.65
N GLY A 5 -17.87 76.16 9.48
CA GLY A 5 -16.95 76.79 8.54
C GLY A 5 -17.53 76.72 7.13
N LYS A 6 -17.37 77.78 6.34
CA LYS A 6 -17.81 77.77 4.94
C LYS A 6 -16.99 76.72 4.19
N ASN A 7 -17.67 75.71 3.63
CA ASN A 7 -17.05 74.76 2.71
C ASN A 7 -16.36 75.57 1.60
N THR A 8 -15.05 75.39 1.47
CA THR A 8 -14.21 76.13 0.51
C THR A 8 -14.32 75.56 -0.91
N TYR A 9 -15.09 74.48 -1.08
CA TYR A 9 -15.32 73.79 -2.34
C TYR A 9 -16.71 74.08 -2.88
N LEU A 10 -16.86 74.04 -4.21
CA LEU A 10 -18.17 74.14 -4.85
C LEU A 10 -19.04 72.93 -4.45
N PRO A 11 -20.36 73.11 -4.28
CA PRO A 11 -21.26 72.00 -4.02
C PRO A 11 -21.14 70.95 -5.14
N ASP A 12 -20.77 69.73 -4.78
CA ASP A 12 -20.74 68.60 -5.72
C ASP A 12 -21.85 67.61 -5.38
N ARG A 13 -22.18 66.77 -6.35
CA ARG A 13 -23.33 65.84 -6.37
C ARG A 13 -23.22 64.75 -5.31
N PHE A 14 -22.06 64.65 -4.66
CA PHE A 14 -21.76 63.76 -3.54
C PHE A 14 -22.10 64.36 -2.17
N ASP A 15 -22.47 65.64 -2.11
CA ASP A 15 -22.92 66.27 -0.86
C ASP A 15 -24.45 66.11 -0.65
N ASP A 16 -25.20 65.90 -1.75
CA ASP A 16 -26.67 65.77 -1.75
C ASP A 16 -27.15 64.32 -1.56
N VAL A 17 -26.29 63.40 -1.11
CA VAL A 17 -26.71 62.03 -0.85
C VAL A 17 -27.55 62.02 0.43
N PRO A 18 -28.82 61.57 0.38
CA PRO A 18 -29.58 61.32 1.61
C PRO A 18 -28.76 60.36 2.47
N PRO A 19 -28.69 60.52 3.81
CA PRO A 19 -28.00 59.57 4.68
C PRO A 19 -28.71 58.21 4.60
N ALA A 20 -28.35 57.45 3.57
CA ALA A 20 -28.87 56.13 3.29
C ALA A 20 -28.16 55.18 4.25
N ASP A 21 -28.98 54.50 5.06
CA ASP A 21 -28.67 53.36 5.94
C ASP A 21 -27.18 53.12 6.22
N SER A 22 -26.75 53.49 7.42
CA SER A 22 -25.40 53.29 8.01
C SER A 22 -24.96 51.82 8.16
N ARG A 23 -25.58 50.89 7.42
CA ARG A 23 -25.37 49.44 7.55
C ARG A 23 -24.16 48.93 6.78
N TYR A 24 -23.52 49.78 5.99
CA TYR A 24 -22.22 49.48 5.39
C TYR A 24 -21.24 50.61 5.64
N VAL A 25 -20.65 50.57 6.83
CA VAL A 25 -19.45 51.33 7.20
C VAL A 25 -18.28 50.34 7.17
N GLY A 26 -17.16 50.78 6.59
CA GLY A 26 -16.06 49.97 6.03
C GLY A 26 -15.50 48.81 6.86
N THR A 27 -14.89 47.85 6.14
CA THR A 27 -13.75 46.96 6.48
C THR A 27 -13.56 46.40 7.90
N HIS A 28 -14.52 46.49 8.81
CA HIS A 28 -14.46 45.82 10.09
C HIS A 28 -14.78 44.34 9.87
N ARG A 29 -13.72 43.54 9.84
CA ARG A 29 -13.78 42.09 9.87
C ARG A 29 -14.67 41.71 11.05
N ARG A 30 -15.83 41.11 10.80
CA ARG A 30 -16.60 40.46 11.88
C ARG A 30 -15.63 39.49 12.54
N GLU A 31 -15.44 39.63 13.85
CA GLU A 31 -14.70 38.66 14.63
C GLU A 31 -15.45 37.33 14.49
N ARG A 32 -14.93 36.45 13.63
CA ARG A 32 -15.46 35.10 13.49
C ARG A 32 -15.32 34.44 14.87
N SER A 33 -16.45 34.04 15.44
CA SER A 33 -16.46 33.30 16.71
C SER A 33 -15.52 32.11 16.61
N SER A 34 -14.63 31.93 17.59
CA SER A 34 -13.69 30.81 17.65
C SER A 34 -14.38 29.45 17.54
N TRP A 35 -15.67 29.40 17.90
CA TRP A 35 -16.49 28.20 17.82
C TRP A 35 -16.80 27.74 16.39
N SER A 36 -16.76 28.64 15.38
CA SER A 36 -16.94 28.26 13.98
C SER A 36 -15.73 27.53 13.38
N MET A 37 -14.56 27.62 14.03
CA MET A 37 -13.35 26.91 13.62
C MET A 37 -13.38 25.43 14.06
N PHE A 38 -14.07 25.11 15.16
CA PHE A 38 -14.13 23.74 15.69
C PHE A 38 -15.29 22.90 15.12
N ALA A 39 -16.29 23.55 14.53
CA ALA A 39 -17.42 22.90 13.88
C ALA A 39 -17.04 21.77 12.89
N PRO A 40 -16.11 21.97 11.93
CA PRO A 40 -15.74 20.90 10.99
C PRO A 40 -15.01 19.72 11.68
N ILE A 41 -14.21 20.00 12.71
CA ILE A 41 -13.48 18.97 13.46
C ILE A 41 -14.47 18.09 14.24
N GLY A 42 -15.46 18.70 14.89
CA GLY A 42 -16.52 17.97 15.59
C GLY A 42 -17.36 17.11 14.66
N ILE A 43 -17.68 17.60 13.46
CA ILE A 43 -18.42 16.83 12.44
C ILE A 43 -17.59 15.63 11.97
N GLY A 44 -16.29 15.83 11.67
CA GLY A 44 -15.42 14.73 11.24
C GLY A 44 -15.23 13.67 12.33
N LEU A 45 -15.02 14.07 13.57
CA LEU A 45 -14.88 13.13 14.67
C LEU A 45 -16.20 12.39 14.94
N GLY A 46 -17.33 13.10 14.87
CA GLY A 46 -18.65 12.50 14.97
C GLY A 46 -18.92 11.49 13.85
N SER A 47 -18.55 11.79 12.60
CA SER A 47 -18.76 10.88 11.47
C SER A 47 -17.95 9.60 11.61
N VAL A 48 -16.71 9.69 12.11
CA VAL A 48 -15.87 8.50 12.37
C VAL A 48 -16.55 7.59 13.41
N VAL A 49 -17.02 8.16 14.53
CA VAL A 49 -17.72 7.39 15.55
C VAL A 49 -18.98 6.72 14.99
N VAL A 50 -19.76 7.45 14.18
CA VAL A 50 -20.96 6.91 13.54
C VAL A 50 -20.63 5.73 12.60
N LEU A 51 -19.58 5.86 11.79
CA LEU A 51 -19.16 4.78 10.87
C LEU A 51 -18.68 3.53 11.62
N VAL A 52 -17.94 3.70 12.71
CA VAL A 52 -17.49 2.57 13.55
C VAL A 52 -18.68 1.84 14.15
N VAL A 53 -19.64 2.57 14.74
CA VAL A 53 -20.85 1.96 15.33
C VAL A 53 -21.69 1.26 14.27
N ALA A 54 -21.87 1.88 13.10
CA ALA A 54 -22.61 1.29 11.99
C ALA A 54 -21.93 0.02 11.44
N GLY A 55 -20.60 0.03 11.32
CA GLY A 55 -19.82 -1.13 10.88
C GLY A 55 -19.93 -2.30 11.84
N LEU A 56 -19.78 -2.05 13.14
CA LEU A 56 -19.94 -3.09 14.17
C LEU A 56 -21.36 -3.69 14.16
N TRP A 57 -22.39 -2.84 14.01
CA TRP A 57 -23.78 -3.31 13.90
C TRP A 57 -24.05 -4.12 12.63
N PHE A 58 -23.40 -3.78 11.52
CA PHE A 58 -23.52 -4.53 10.27
C PHE A 58 -22.87 -5.92 10.38
N VAL A 59 -21.67 -6.01 10.98
CA VAL A 59 -20.95 -7.27 11.21
C VAL A 59 -21.76 -8.21 12.11
N ASP A 60 -22.25 -7.70 13.24
CA ASP A 60 -23.11 -8.45 14.19
C ASP A 60 -24.37 -9.03 13.51
N ARG A 61 -24.92 -8.33 12.51
CA ARG A 61 -26.07 -8.80 11.75
C ARG A 61 -25.72 -9.77 10.61
N SER A 62 -24.45 -9.86 10.23
CA SER A 62 -23.97 -10.72 9.14
C SER A 62 -23.47 -12.09 9.59
N ASP A 63 -23.30 -12.33 10.89
CA ASP A 63 -22.84 -13.62 11.44
C ASP A 63 -23.75 -14.79 10.98
N ASP A 64 -25.06 -14.58 10.88
CA ASP A 64 -26.04 -15.57 10.38
C ASP A 64 -25.79 -16.00 8.91
N TYR A 65 -25.10 -15.19 8.11
CA TYR A 65 -24.83 -15.48 6.69
C TYR A 65 -23.46 -16.13 6.44
N LEU A 66 -22.62 -16.24 7.47
CA LEU A 66 -21.26 -16.80 7.39
C LEU A 66 -21.13 -18.15 8.09
N GLU A 67 -22.19 -18.66 8.72
CA GLU A 67 -22.28 -20.07 9.10
C GLU A 67 -22.34 -20.95 7.84
N LEU A 68 -21.18 -21.43 7.42
CA LEU A 68 -21.07 -22.49 6.42
C LEU A 68 -21.44 -23.80 7.11
N ASP A 69 -22.65 -24.30 6.87
CA ASP A 69 -23.05 -25.63 7.31
C ASP A 69 -22.20 -26.67 6.56
N PRO A 70 -21.28 -27.40 7.22
CA PRO A 70 -20.47 -28.43 6.57
C PRO A 70 -21.30 -29.60 6.03
N SER A 71 -22.62 -29.61 6.27
CA SER A 71 -23.58 -30.59 5.77
C SER A 71 -24.09 -30.30 4.35
N GLU A 72 -23.89 -29.09 3.81
CA GLU A 72 -24.44 -28.66 2.50
C GLU A 72 -23.41 -28.59 1.37
N VAL A 73 -22.25 -29.24 1.53
CA VAL A 73 -21.35 -29.43 0.39
C VAL A 73 -22.03 -30.40 -0.59
N PRO A 74 -22.36 -30.01 -1.84
CA PRO A 74 -22.93 -30.94 -2.79
C PRO A 74 -21.87 -31.96 -3.18
N VAL A 75 -21.87 -33.12 -2.51
CA VAL A 75 -21.14 -34.30 -2.98
C VAL A 75 -21.84 -34.77 -4.24
N ILE A 76 -21.18 -34.60 -5.38
CA ILE A 76 -21.59 -35.26 -6.63
C ILE A 76 -21.25 -36.74 -6.46
N GLU A 77 -22.24 -37.54 -6.04
CA GLU A 77 -22.16 -39.00 -6.14
C GLU A 77 -22.31 -39.39 -7.62
N GLY A 78 -21.20 -39.30 -8.35
CA GLY A 78 -21.05 -39.90 -9.67
C GLY A 78 -20.70 -41.38 -9.54
N GLU A 79 -21.69 -42.25 -9.72
CA GLU A 79 -21.48 -43.69 -9.94
C GLU A 79 -20.57 -43.87 -11.17
N ALA A 80 -19.34 -44.35 -10.97
CA ALA A 80 -18.40 -44.64 -12.04
C ALA A 80 -18.77 -45.97 -12.74
N PRO A 81 -18.93 -46.02 -14.07
CA PRO A 81 -18.91 -47.29 -14.77
C PRO A 81 -17.46 -47.79 -14.86
N ALA A 82 -17.30 -49.08 -14.60
CA ALA A 82 -16.04 -49.79 -14.82
C ALA A 82 -15.67 -49.82 -16.30
N GLY A 83 -14.38 -49.61 -16.60
CA GLY A 83 -13.74 -49.94 -17.87
C GLY A 83 -13.45 -48.74 -18.77
N GLU A 84 -12.21 -48.25 -18.75
CA GLU A 84 -11.20 -48.45 -19.81
C GLU A 84 -10.06 -47.44 -19.60
N ALA A 85 -8.82 -47.90 -19.71
CA ALA A 85 -7.61 -47.11 -19.51
C ALA A 85 -7.51 -45.94 -20.51
N ALA A 86 -7.44 -44.71 -19.99
CA ALA A 86 -6.98 -43.50 -20.65
C ALA A 86 -6.08 -42.74 -19.65
N PRO A 87 -5.01 -42.05 -20.10
CA PRO A 87 -3.97 -41.54 -19.21
C PRO A 87 -4.56 -40.53 -18.23
N GLU A 88 -4.34 -40.77 -16.94
CA GLU A 88 -4.71 -39.87 -15.85
C GLU A 88 -4.13 -38.49 -16.14
N SER A 89 -5.04 -37.54 -16.35
CA SER A 89 -4.72 -36.13 -16.27
C SER A 89 -4.56 -35.87 -14.78
N VAL A 90 -3.32 -35.67 -14.35
CA VAL A 90 -3.00 -35.29 -12.97
C VAL A 90 -3.56 -33.89 -12.76
N GLU A 91 -4.72 -33.80 -12.12
CA GLU A 91 -5.24 -32.54 -11.57
C GLU A 91 -4.41 -32.26 -10.32
N LEU A 92 -3.44 -31.36 -10.46
CA LEU A 92 -2.58 -30.91 -9.39
C LEU A 92 -3.44 -30.08 -8.42
N GLU A 93 -3.88 -30.72 -7.33
CA GLU A 93 -4.14 -30.01 -6.07
C GLU A 93 -2.88 -29.18 -5.78
N PRO A 94 -2.96 -27.86 -5.47
CA PRO A 94 -1.78 -27.08 -5.15
C PRO A 94 -1.15 -27.67 -3.90
N GLU A 95 -0.08 -28.44 -4.09
CA GLU A 95 0.77 -28.92 -3.03
C GLU A 95 1.27 -27.68 -2.30
N ALA A 96 0.88 -27.52 -1.04
CA ALA A 96 1.36 -26.45 -0.20
C ALA A 96 2.89 -26.54 -0.20
N ALA A 97 3.54 -25.61 -0.89
CA ALA A 97 4.98 -25.60 -1.07
C ALA A 97 5.66 -25.76 0.30
N ASP A 98 6.58 -26.73 0.42
CA ASP A 98 7.41 -26.85 1.62
C ASP A 98 8.14 -25.50 1.81
N PRO A 99 8.11 -24.88 3.00
CA PRO A 99 8.75 -23.58 3.22
C PRO A 99 10.27 -23.60 2.97
N ASN A 100 10.88 -24.78 2.80
CA ASN A 100 12.28 -24.93 2.45
C ASN A 100 12.54 -25.00 0.94
N ASP A 101 11.51 -25.15 0.11
CA ASP A 101 11.65 -25.21 -1.34
C ASP A 101 11.51 -23.82 -1.97
N PRO A 102 12.33 -23.49 -2.99
CA PRO A 102 12.26 -22.20 -3.68
C PRO A 102 10.96 -22.06 -4.46
N VAL A 103 10.22 -20.99 -4.22
CA VAL A 103 9.02 -20.66 -4.98
C VAL A 103 9.42 -19.86 -6.21
N LEU A 104 9.45 -20.50 -7.39
CA LEU A 104 9.87 -19.82 -8.63
C LEU A 104 8.74 -19.10 -9.35
N ASP A 105 7.51 -19.59 -9.19
CA ASP A 105 6.32 -19.04 -9.83
C ASP A 105 5.40 -18.41 -8.77
N PRO A 106 5.31 -17.07 -8.73
CA PRO A 106 4.48 -16.37 -7.75
C PRO A 106 2.97 -16.62 -7.95
N SER A 107 2.53 -17.17 -9.09
CA SER A 107 1.12 -17.51 -9.31
C SER A 107 0.65 -18.74 -8.53
N GLN A 108 1.58 -19.55 -8.01
CA GLN A 108 1.30 -20.76 -7.24
C GLN A 108 1.02 -20.47 -5.76
N ILE A 109 1.24 -19.24 -5.30
CA ILE A 109 1.13 -18.85 -3.89
C ILE A 109 0.31 -17.58 -3.72
N ASP A 110 -0.25 -17.38 -2.53
CA ASP A 110 -0.89 -16.12 -2.18
C ASP A 110 0.18 -15.05 -1.87
N ILE A 111 0.42 -14.17 -2.83
CA ILE A 111 1.32 -13.02 -2.69
C ILE A 111 0.59 -11.77 -2.15
N THR A 112 -0.67 -11.86 -1.74
CA THR A 112 -1.45 -10.72 -1.26
C THR A 112 -0.81 -10.12 -0.01
N GLY A 113 -0.39 -8.85 -0.11
CA GLY A 113 0.29 -8.15 0.99
C GLY A 113 1.78 -8.48 1.14
N LEU A 114 2.40 -9.17 0.17
CA LEU A 114 3.84 -9.28 0.08
C LEU A 114 4.44 -7.91 -0.30
N SER A 115 5.30 -7.37 0.56
CA SER A 115 6.08 -6.16 0.28
C SER A 115 7.53 -6.53 0.00
N LEU A 116 8.01 -6.13 -1.17
CA LEU A 116 9.36 -6.43 -1.65
C LEU A 116 10.16 -5.13 -1.80
N THR A 117 11.36 -5.10 -1.24
CA THR A 117 12.31 -3.99 -1.39
C THR A 117 13.64 -4.50 -1.92
N ILE A 118 14.23 -3.76 -2.85
CA ILE A 118 15.55 -4.07 -3.41
C ILE A 118 16.45 -2.86 -3.16
N LEU A 119 17.55 -3.12 -2.46
CA LEU A 119 18.55 -2.15 -2.06
C LEU A 119 19.81 -2.36 -2.89
N ASN A 120 20.22 -1.32 -3.61
CA ASN A 120 21.48 -1.30 -4.33
C ASN A 120 22.63 -0.97 -3.38
N GLY A 121 23.38 -1.98 -2.97
CA GLY A 121 24.61 -1.85 -2.20
C GLY A 121 25.88 -1.87 -3.06
N THR A 122 25.76 -1.55 -4.35
CA THR A 122 26.89 -1.52 -5.30
C THR A 122 27.22 -0.10 -5.75
N ASP A 123 28.44 0.10 -6.27
CA ASP A 123 28.85 1.38 -6.88
C ASP A 123 28.22 1.64 -8.27
N LYS A 124 27.44 0.69 -8.80
CA LYS A 124 26.82 0.80 -10.13
C LYS A 124 25.39 1.34 -10.00
N GLN A 125 25.05 2.33 -10.81
CA GLN A 125 23.70 2.92 -10.79
C GLN A 125 22.68 2.00 -11.48
N GLY A 126 21.45 2.00 -10.96
CA GLY A 126 20.30 1.34 -11.58
C GLY A 126 20.21 -0.17 -11.36
N MET A 127 21.10 -0.78 -10.58
CA MET A 127 21.09 -2.24 -10.37
C MET A 127 19.82 -2.73 -9.66
N ALA A 128 19.35 -2.03 -8.63
CA ALA A 128 18.09 -2.38 -7.96
C ALA A 128 16.88 -2.31 -8.91
N ALA A 129 16.85 -1.33 -9.81
CA ALA A 129 15.76 -1.19 -10.78
C ALA A 129 15.75 -2.34 -11.80
N ARG A 130 16.92 -2.78 -12.27
CA ARG A 130 17.03 -3.94 -13.18
C ARG A 130 16.65 -5.25 -12.49
N ALA A 131 17.08 -5.44 -11.24
CA ALA A 131 16.65 -6.59 -10.45
C ALA A 131 15.13 -6.58 -10.22
N ALA A 132 14.53 -5.41 -9.96
CA ALA A 132 13.07 -5.27 -9.84
C ALA A 132 12.35 -5.67 -11.14
N GLU A 133 12.82 -5.17 -12.27
CA GLU A 133 12.25 -5.49 -13.59
C GLU A 133 12.28 -6.99 -13.88
N ARG A 134 13.38 -7.68 -13.54
CA ARG A 134 13.48 -9.15 -13.67
C ARG A 134 12.43 -9.89 -12.86
N LEU A 135 12.20 -9.48 -11.62
CA LEU A 135 11.19 -10.10 -10.77
C LEU A 135 9.78 -9.85 -11.33
N THR A 136 9.51 -8.64 -11.82
CA THR A 136 8.22 -8.30 -12.44
C THR A 136 7.95 -9.10 -13.72
N ILE A 137 8.98 -9.40 -14.54
CA ILE A 137 8.84 -10.26 -15.73
C ILE A 137 8.33 -11.66 -15.36
N VAL A 138 8.78 -12.21 -14.23
CA VAL A 138 8.36 -13.53 -13.71
C VAL A 138 6.97 -13.47 -13.04
N GLY A 139 6.45 -12.27 -12.76
CA GLY A 139 5.13 -12.06 -12.15
C GLY A 139 5.16 -11.73 -10.66
N TRP A 140 6.33 -11.47 -10.09
CA TRP A 140 6.43 -10.99 -8.70
C TRP A 140 5.85 -9.58 -8.58
N PRO A 141 5.34 -9.19 -7.40
CA PRO A 141 4.82 -7.85 -7.19
C PRO A 141 5.91 -6.80 -7.40
N GLU A 142 5.50 -5.59 -7.76
CA GLU A 142 6.42 -4.48 -7.98
C GLU A 142 7.28 -4.23 -6.73
N ALA A 143 8.60 -4.35 -6.90
CA ALA A 143 9.56 -4.14 -5.84
C ALA A 143 9.88 -2.65 -5.69
N THR A 144 10.00 -2.17 -4.45
CA THR A 144 10.57 -0.85 -4.19
C THR A 144 12.08 -0.90 -4.40
N ALA A 145 12.57 -0.32 -5.49
CA ALA A 145 14.00 -0.23 -5.80
C ALA A 145 14.61 1.08 -5.29
N THR A 146 15.64 1.00 -4.44
CA THR A 146 16.37 2.17 -3.92
C THR A 146 17.84 1.83 -3.64
N ASN A 147 18.63 2.81 -3.20
CA ASN A 147 20.02 2.58 -2.77
C ASN A 147 20.07 2.12 -1.31
N ALA A 148 21.02 1.25 -1.00
CA ALA A 148 21.36 0.91 0.37
C ALA A 148 22.05 2.08 1.09
N GLU A 149 22.20 2.00 2.41
CA GLU A 149 22.95 3.00 3.19
C GLU A 149 24.44 3.04 2.83
N SER A 150 25.00 1.91 2.35
CA SER A 150 26.37 1.80 1.89
C SER A 150 26.46 1.11 0.53
N THR A 151 27.45 1.48 -0.28
CA THR A 151 27.68 0.93 -1.64
C THR A 151 28.86 -0.04 -1.73
N ASP A 152 29.46 -0.38 -0.59
CA ASP A 152 30.61 -1.30 -0.47
C ASP A 152 30.20 -2.71 0.01
N VAL A 153 28.94 -3.07 -0.18
CA VAL A 153 28.43 -4.40 0.20
C VAL A 153 29.09 -5.45 -0.69
N ALA A 154 29.84 -6.37 -0.09
CA ALA A 154 30.61 -7.36 -0.85
C ALA A 154 29.77 -8.55 -1.35
N GLN A 155 28.73 -8.93 -0.62
CA GLN A 155 27.90 -10.10 -0.90
C GLN A 155 26.43 -9.73 -0.98
N SER A 156 25.74 -10.28 -1.96
CA SER A 156 24.31 -10.10 -2.13
C SER A 156 23.57 -10.98 -1.14
N THR A 157 22.51 -10.46 -0.52
CA THR A 157 21.78 -11.15 0.54
C THR A 157 20.29 -10.93 0.38
N VAL A 158 19.49 -11.97 0.60
CA VAL A 158 18.03 -11.87 0.65
C VAL A 158 17.58 -12.03 2.09
N ALA A 159 17.05 -10.94 2.64
CA ALA A 159 16.50 -10.89 3.99
C ALA A 159 14.99 -11.12 3.97
N TYR A 160 14.48 -11.98 4.85
CA TYR A 160 13.06 -12.19 5.05
C TYR A 160 12.67 -12.03 6.52
N LEU A 161 11.44 -11.61 6.78
CA LEU A 161 10.94 -11.34 8.13
C LEU A 161 10.41 -12.61 8.82
N ASP A 162 9.48 -13.29 8.17
CA ASP A 162 8.75 -14.43 8.73
C ASP A 162 9.19 -15.75 8.08
N GLU A 163 9.24 -16.85 8.84
CA GLU A 163 9.67 -18.15 8.30
C GLU A 163 8.76 -18.69 7.19
N ALA A 164 7.50 -18.24 7.15
CA ALA A 164 6.57 -18.52 6.05
C ALA A 164 7.03 -17.93 4.70
N ASP A 165 7.83 -16.86 4.73
CA ASP A 165 8.34 -16.17 3.53
C ASP A 165 9.66 -16.75 3.04
N ARG A 166 10.17 -17.81 3.68
CA ARG A 166 11.47 -18.40 3.33
C ARG A 166 11.49 -18.98 1.91
N GLY A 167 10.46 -19.73 1.51
CA GLY A 167 10.36 -20.26 0.15
C GLY A 167 10.30 -19.16 -0.91
N ILE A 168 9.62 -18.06 -0.60
CA ILE A 168 9.57 -16.85 -1.43
C ILE A 168 10.98 -16.24 -1.57
N ALA A 169 11.68 -16.07 -0.46
CA ALA A 169 13.02 -15.50 -0.44
C ALA A 169 14.04 -16.37 -1.20
N LEU A 170 13.93 -17.70 -1.08
CA LEU A 170 14.75 -18.65 -1.84
C LEU A 170 14.47 -18.56 -3.35
N GLY A 171 13.21 -18.48 -3.75
CA GLY A 171 12.84 -18.31 -5.14
C GLY A 171 13.33 -16.98 -5.75
N ILE A 172 13.18 -15.89 -5.02
CA ILE A 172 13.73 -14.58 -5.42
C ILE A 172 15.26 -14.63 -5.53
N ALA A 173 15.94 -15.30 -4.60
CA ALA A 173 17.38 -15.49 -4.66
C ALA A 173 17.78 -16.25 -5.93
N GLU A 174 17.10 -17.34 -6.25
CA GLU A 174 17.38 -18.14 -7.44
C GLU A 174 17.17 -17.35 -8.74
N ILE A 175 16.06 -16.61 -8.87
CA ILE A 175 15.78 -15.77 -10.05
C ILE A 175 16.84 -14.69 -10.24
N LEU A 176 17.37 -14.14 -9.15
CA LEU A 176 18.43 -13.12 -9.17
C LEU A 176 19.84 -13.73 -9.25
N GLY A 177 19.99 -15.05 -9.21
CA GLY A 177 21.31 -15.71 -9.20
C GLY A 177 22.10 -15.52 -7.91
N ILE A 178 21.41 -15.26 -6.80
CA ILE A 178 21.97 -15.16 -5.45
C ILE A 178 21.94 -16.56 -4.82
N GLY A 179 23.02 -16.95 -4.14
CA GLY A 179 23.12 -18.26 -3.50
C GLY A 179 22.08 -18.44 -2.37
N ALA A 180 21.54 -19.66 -2.24
CA ALA A 180 20.59 -20.00 -1.18
C ALA A 180 21.17 -19.84 0.25
N ASP A 181 22.50 -19.93 0.39
CA ASP A 181 23.26 -19.66 1.61
C ASP A 181 23.24 -18.19 2.03
N GLN A 182 22.90 -17.28 1.11
CA GLN A 182 22.77 -15.85 1.36
C GLN A 182 21.33 -15.42 1.65
N VAL A 183 20.44 -16.37 1.92
CA VAL A 183 19.06 -16.11 2.35
C VAL A 183 19.00 -16.18 3.87
N VAL A 184 18.62 -15.08 4.52
CA VAL A 184 18.75 -14.91 5.97
C VAL A 184 17.47 -14.35 6.58
N GLN A 185 16.98 -14.98 7.65
CA GLN A 185 15.90 -14.40 8.44
C GLN A 185 16.42 -13.24 9.29
N THR A 186 15.87 -12.04 9.11
CA THR A 186 16.27 -10.88 9.92
C THR A 186 15.20 -9.80 9.97
N GLY A 187 15.04 -9.20 11.15
CA GLY A 187 14.18 -8.01 11.36
C GLY A 187 14.90 -6.68 11.15
N ALA A 188 16.11 -6.67 10.59
CA ALA A 188 16.91 -5.46 10.40
C ALA A 188 16.30 -4.46 9.40
N TYR A 189 15.38 -4.91 8.55
CA TYR A 189 14.76 -4.12 7.49
C TYR A 189 13.26 -3.92 7.75
N PRO A 190 12.87 -2.97 8.62
CA PRO A 190 11.47 -2.67 8.84
C PRO A 190 10.87 -1.98 7.61
N GLY A 191 9.74 -2.48 7.11
CA GLY A 191 9.01 -1.86 5.99
C GLY A 191 8.81 -2.75 4.77
N ALA A 192 9.51 -3.88 4.69
CA ALA A 192 9.26 -4.91 3.69
C ALA A 192 9.29 -6.30 4.34
N ARG A 193 8.46 -7.22 3.84
CA ARG A 193 8.48 -8.64 4.26
C ARG A 193 9.70 -9.36 3.71
N VAL A 194 10.12 -8.99 2.50
CA VAL A 194 11.36 -9.46 1.87
C VAL A 194 12.17 -8.27 1.38
N THR A 195 13.46 -8.24 1.73
CA THR A 195 14.42 -7.22 1.32
C THR A 195 15.62 -7.88 0.65
N VAL A 196 15.92 -7.51 -0.59
CA VAL A 196 17.12 -7.94 -1.30
C VAL A 196 18.17 -6.85 -1.20
N VAL A 197 19.37 -7.17 -0.71
CA VAL A 197 20.53 -6.29 -0.75
C VAL A 197 21.47 -6.79 -1.83
N LEU A 198 21.70 -5.98 -2.87
CA LEU A 198 22.61 -6.32 -3.96
C LEU A 198 24.03 -5.88 -3.60
N GLY A 199 24.94 -6.84 -3.55
CA GLY A 199 26.37 -6.63 -3.32
C GLY A 199 27.17 -6.57 -4.63
N ALA A 200 28.47 -6.30 -4.51
CA ALA A 200 29.40 -6.19 -5.63
C ALA A 200 29.54 -7.49 -6.45
N ASP A 201 29.16 -8.63 -5.86
CA ASP A 201 29.07 -9.95 -6.47
C ASP A 201 27.84 -10.12 -7.38
N TYR A 202 26.84 -9.23 -7.28
CA TYR A 202 25.67 -9.28 -8.14
C TYR A 202 26.03 -8.97 -9.61
N VAL A 203 25.67 -9.89 -10.50
CA VAL A 203 25.84 -9.75 -11.94
C VAL A 203 24.48 -9.78 -12.62
N ASP A 204 24.21 -8.75 -13.42
CA ASP A 204 22.99 -8.70 -14.21
C ASP A 204 23.13 -9.60 -15.45
N THR A 205 22.68 -10.85 -15.28
CA THR A 205 22.78 -11.93 -16.27
C THR A 205 21.92 -11.77 -17.52
N GLU A 206 21.01 -10.80 -17.58
CA GLU A 206 20.07 -10.59 -18.71
C GLU A 206 20.54 -9.49 -19.70
N SER A 207 21.75 -8.95 -19.53
CA SER A 207 22.29 -7.90 -20.42
C SER A 207 22.97 -8.39 -21.71
N THR A 208 22.67 -9.60 -22.18
CA THR A 208 23.17 -10.15 -23.46
C THR A 208 22.05 -10.48 -24.43
#